data_AF-A0A8C5Y2P4-F1
#
_entry.id   AF-A0A8C5Y2P4-F1
#
_cell.length_a   1.000
_cell.length_b   1.000
_cell.length_c   1.000
_cell.angle_alpha   90.00
_cell.angle_beta   90.00
_cell.angle_gamma   90.00
#
_symmetry.space_group_name_H-M   'P 1'
#
loop_
_entity.id
_entity.type
_entity.pdbx_description
1 polymer ?
#
loop_
_entity_poly.entity_id
_entity_poly.type
_entity_poly.pdbx_seq_one_letter_code
_entity_poly.pdbx_strand_id
1 'polypeptide(L)'
;SWCMKDNFAQTFIELALTSDGRTIVCYHPSVDIPYEHTKPIPRPDPVHNNEETHDHMLKTRLAEKSENLEQGPMIKQLSKMFFTTKHRWYPRGQCHTCKKLNPPKDR
;
A
#
# COMPACT_ATOMS: atom_id res chain seq x y z
N SER A 1 30.85 -23.59 -4.11
CA SER A 1 29.88 -22.64 -4.67
C SER A 1 28.50 -23.09 -4.25
N TRP A 2 27.89 -22.47 -3.25
CA TRP A 2 26.54 -22.80 -2.80
C TRP A 2 25.58 -21.76 -3.37
N CYS A 3 24.74 -22.19 -4.31
CA CYS A 3 23.67 -21.35 -4.85
C CYS A 3 22.48 -21.48 -3.89
N MET A 4 22.23 -20.43 -3.10
CA MET A 4 20.99 -20.26 -2.35
C MET A 4 19.85 -20.18 -3.37
N LYS A 5 19.07 -21.26 -3.46
CA LYS A 5 17.78 -21.22 -4.13
C LYS A 5 16.83 -20.51 -3.19
N ASP A 6 16.78 -19.19 -3.28
CA ASP A 6 15.84 -18.42 -2.50
C ASP A 6 14.42 -18.79 -2.95
N ASN A 7 13.70 -19.51 -2.07
CA ASN A 7 12.31 -19.91 -2.25
C ASN A 7 11.40 -18.72 -1.99
N PHE A 8 11.23 -17.86 -3.00
CA PHE A 8 10.29 -16.72 -2.99
C PHE A 8 8.85 -17.10 -3.42
N ALA A 9 8.46 -18.38 -3.36
CA ALA A 9 7.17 -18.84 -3.85
C ALA A 9 6.08 -18.83 -2.76
N GLN A 10 4.85 -18.45 -3.14
CA GLN A 10 3.67 -18.38 -2.26
C GLN A 10 3.25 -19.77 -1.72
N THR A 11 3.52 -20.83 -2.48
CA THR A 11 3.28 -22.22 -2.09
C THR A 11 4.35 -23.13 -2.72
N PHE A 12 4.67 -24.23 -2.03
CA PHE A 12 5.40 -25.33 -2.64
C PHE A 12 4.37 -26.29 -3.26
N ILE A 13 4.48 -26.54 -4.56
CA ILE A 13 3.51 -27.38 -5.28
C ILE A 13 4.11 -28.76 -5.47
N GLU A 14 3.38 -29.77 -5.02
CA GLU A 14 3.67 -31.17 -5.30
C GLU A 14 2.66 -31.71 -6.32
N LEU A 15 3.17 -32.21 -7.45
CA LEU A 15 2.36 -32.78 -8.52
C LEU A 15 2.46 -34.31 -8.47
N ALA A 16 1.33 -34.97 -8.54
CA ALA A 16 1.24 -36.43 -8.60
C ALA A 16 0.30 -36.88 -9.72
N LEU A 17 0.47 -38.11 -10.17
CA LEU A 17 -0.45 -38.79 -11.07
C LEU A 17 -1.13 -39.92 -10.31
N THR A 18 -2.42 -40.14 -10.55
CA THR A 18 -3.10 -41.34 -10.08
C THR A 18 -2.53 -42.58 -10.78
N SER A 19 -2.61 -43.77 -10.17
CA SER A 19 -2.12 -45.04 -10.74
C SER A 19 -2.59 -45.30 -12.18
N ASP A 20 -3.80 -44.83 -12.50
CA ASP A 20 -4.44 -45.04 -13.80
C ASP A 20 -3.96 -44.03 -14.87
N GLY A 21 -3.14 -43.03 -14.50
CA GLY A 21 -2.55 -42.04 -15.40
C GLY A 21 -3.54 -41.03 -16.02
N ARG A 22 -4.83 -41.12 -15.69
CA ARG A 22 -5.90 -40.29 -16.27
C ARG A 22 -6.15 -38.98 -15.52
N THR A 23 -5.61 -38.84 -14.32
CA THR A 23 -5.85 -37.69 -13.45
C THR A 23 -4.53 -37.16 -12.90
N ILE A 24 -4.35 -35.85 -13.01
CA ILE A 24 -3.24 -35.12 -12.40
C ILE A 24 -3.76 -34.53 -11.08
N VAL A 25 -3.06 -34.80 -9.98
CA VAL A 25 -3.36 -34.32 -8.63
C VAL A 25 -2.32 -33.27 -8.25
N CYS A 26 -2.78 -32.14 -7.73
CA CYS A 26 -1.91 -31.04 -7.30
C CYS A 26 -2.12 -30.79 -5.79
N TYR A 27 -1.06 -30.93 -5.00
CA TYR A 27 -1.04 -30.55 -3.60
C TYR A 27 -0.34 -29.19 -3.45
N HIS A 28 -1.05 -28.21 -2.89
CA HIS A 28 -0.59 -26.82 -2.78
C HIS A 28 -0.87 -26.26 -1.38
N PRO A 29 -0.10 -26.66 -0.35
CA PRO A 29 -0.21 -26.05 0.97
C PRO A 29 0.28 -24.59 0.94
N SER A 30 -0.37 -23.73 1.71
CA SER A 30 0.14 -22.38 2.00
C SER A 30 1.42 -22.46 2.84
N VAL A 31 2.38 -21.61 2.54
CA VAL A 31 3.62 -21.50 3.33
C VAL A 31 3.59 -20.18 4.09
N ASP A 32 3.82 -20.26 5.40
CA ASP A 32 3.89 -19.08 6.27
C ASP A 32 5.26 -18.40 6.16
N ILE A 33 5.29 -17.08 6.41
CA ILE A 33 6.55 -16.31 6.45
C ILE A 33 7.22 -16.57 7.81
N PRO A 34 8.45 -17.12 7.85
CA PRO A 34 9.14 -17.40 9.11
C PRO A 34 9.53 -16.10 9.82
N TYR A 35 9.67 -16.16 11.14
CA TYR A 35 9.86 -14.98 12.00
C TYR A 35 11.15 -14.21 11.67
N GLU A 36 12.21 -14.94 11.31
CA GLU A 36 13.53 -14.39 10.94
C GLU A 36 13.47 -13.52 9.68
N HIS A 37 12.43 -13.70 8.84
CA HIS A 37 12.18 -12.88 7.65
C HIS A 37 11.25 -11.68 7.92
N THR A 38 10.91 -11.41 9.18
CA THR A 38 10.12 -10.24 9.58
C THR A 38 11.01 -9.18 10.23
N LYS A 39 10.54 -7.93 10.24
CA LYS A 39 11.22 -6.81 10.91
C LYS A 39 10.34 -6.31 12.07
N PRO A 40 10.94 -5.93 13.22
CA PRO A 40 10.18 -5.35 14.30
C PRO A 40 9.56 -4.02 13.87
N ILE A 41 8.34 -3.77 14.32
CA ILE A 41 7.64 -2.50 14.07
C ILE A 41 8.34 -1.41 14.89
N PRO A 42 8.86 -0.33 14.26
CA PRO A 42 9.47 0.77 14.99
C PRO A 42 8.42 1.45 15.87
N ARG A 43 8.73 1.64 17.15
CA ARG A 43 7.88 2.38 18.09
C ARG A 43 8.39 3.81 18.19
N PRO A 44 7.53 4.84 18.08
CA PRO A 44 7.95 6.22 18.27
C PRO A 44 8.35 6.46 19.73
N ASP A 45 9.42 7.22 19.95
CA ASP A 45 9.95 7.48 21.29
C ASP A 45 8.94 8.23 22.17
N PRO A 46 8.72 7.80 23.42
CA PRO A 46 7.77 8.44 24.33
C PRO A 46 8.11 9.91 24.63
N VAL A 47 9.37 10.32 24.50
CA VAL A 47 9.81 11.71 24.72
C VAL A 47 9.41 12.64 23.57
N HIS A 48 9.19 12.11 22.36
CA HIS A 48 8.68 12.87 21.21
C HIS A 48 7.17 12.69 20.98
N ASN A 49 6.52 11.79 21.73
CA ASN A 49 5.07 11.64 21.80
C ASN A 49 4.49 12.74 22.68
N ASN A 50 4.48 13.95 22.15
CA ASN A 50 3.72 15.09 22.68
C ASN A 50 2.20 14.81 22.81
N GLU A 51 1.74 13.67 22.32
CA GLU A 51 0.35 13.23 22.36
C GLU A 51 -0.16 13.09 23.80
N GLU A 52 0.60 12.50 24.73
CA GLU A 52 0.08 12.07 26.05
C GLU A 52 -0.47 13.19 26.99
N THR A 53 -0.28 14.47 26.68
CA THR A 53 -0.93 15.61 27.36
C THR A 53 -2.03 16.21 26.47
N HIS A 54 -3.14 15.48 26.33
CA HIS A 54 -3.96 15.48 25.11
C HIS A 54 -4.95 16.65 24.89
N ASP A 55 -5.53 17.31 25.88
CA ASP A 55 -6.76 18.09 25.59
C ASP A 55 -6.54 19.47 24.95
N HIS A 56 -5.46 20.18 25.28
CA HIS A 56 -5.19 21.50 24.71
C HIS A 56 -4.40 21.46 23.42
N MET A 57 -3.53 20.47 23.25
CA MET A 57 -2.68 20.34 22.07
C MET A 57 -3.46 19.88 20.83
N LEU A 58 -4.52 19.07 21.01
CA LEU A 58 -5.40 18.64 19.92
C LEU A 58 -6.07 19.82 19.23
N LYS A 59 -6.52 20.82 20.01
CA LYS A 59 -7.22 21.99 19.49
C LYS A 59 -6.29 22.93 18.71
N THR A 60 -5.06 23.12 19.18
CA THR A 60 -4.07 24.01 18.54
C THR A 60 -3.52 23.39 17.24
N ARG A 61 -3.25 22.08 17.21
CA ARG A 61 -2.74 21.39 16.02
C ARG A 61 -3.75 21.25 14.88
N LEU A 62 -5.02 21.05 15.21
CA LEU A 62 -6.09 20.99 14.20
C LEU A 62 -6.27 22.35 13.51
N ALA A 63 -6.06 23.45 14.24
CA ALA A 63 -6.12 24.81 13.71
C ALA A 63 -4.84 25.23 12.95
N GLU A 64 -3.65 24.77 13.37
CA GLU A 64 -2.40 25.07 12.66
C GLU A 64 -2.19 24.21 11.41
N LYS A 65 -2.63 22.94 11.37
CA LYS A 65 -2.54 22.12 10.14
C LYS A 65 -3.48 22.59 9.02
N SER A 66 -4.43 23.46 9.33
CA SER A 66 -5.16 24.23 8.33
C SER A 66 -4.42 25.52 7.97
N GLU A 67 -3.08 25.51 7.92
CA GLU A 67 -2.34 26.53 7.19
C GLU A 67 -3.04 26.67 5.85
N ASN A 68 -3.59 27.86 5.60
CA ASN A 68 -4.36 28.13 4.42
C ASN A 68 -3.47 27.89 3.22
N LEU A 69 -3.65 26.72 2.59
CA LEU A 69 -3.16 26.37 1.26
C LEU A 69 -3.90 27.25 0.24
N GLU A 70 -3.93 28.57 0.43
CA GLU A 70 -4.57 29.52 -0.49
C GLU A 70 -3.96 29.37 -1.88
N GLN A 71 -2.67 29.05 -1.92
CA GLN A 71 -2.06 28.38 -3.06
C GLN A 71 -2.17 26.86 -2.82
N GLY A 72 -3.21 26.23 -3.38
CA GLY A 72 -3.43 24.77 -3.28
C GLY A 72 -2.12 23.98 -3.51
N PRO A 73 -2.00 22.76 -2.94
CA PRO A 73 -0.73 22.05 -2.85
C PRO A 73 0.05 22.13 -4.15
N MET A 74 1.20 22.82 -4.11
CA MET A 74 2.01 23.12 -5.29
C MET A 74 2.15 21.82 -6.09
N ILE A 75 1.68 21.77 -7.35
CA ILE A 75 1.65 20.54 -8.18
C ILE A 75 2.99 19.78 -8.10
N LYS A 76 4.10 20.52 -7.95
CA LYS A 76 5.45 19.99 -7.71
C LYS A 76 5.58 19.17 -6.41
N GLN A 77 5.03 19.63 -5.29
CA GLN A 77 4.97 18.89 -4.03
C GLN A 77 4.19 17.59 -4.20
N LEU A 78 3.01 17.63 -4.83
CA LEU A 78 2.21 16.44 -5.10
C LEU A 78 2.94 15.45 -6.01
N SER A 79 3.56 15.93 -7.08
CA SER A 79 4.36 15.09 -7.97
C SER A 79 5.52 14.40 -7.25
N LYS A 80 6.17 15.10 -6.31
CA LYS A 80 7.30 14.59 -5.53
C LYS A 80 6.85 13.56 -4.49
N MET A 81 5.76 13.82 -3.77
CA MET A 81 5.25 12.95 -2.71
C MET A 81 4.71 11.62 -3.27
N PHE A 82 4.00 11.68 -4.40
CA PHE A 82 3.39 10.50 -5.03
C PHE A 82 4.25 9.87 -6.13
N PHE A 83 5.45 10.39 -6.38
CA PHE A 83 6.32 9.93 -7.47
C PHE A 83 5.60 9.91 -8.84
N THR A 84 4.77 10.93 -9.10
CA THR A 84 3.99 11.07 -10.35
C THR A 84 4.48 12.25 -11.17
N THR A 85 4.00 12.36 -12.42
CA THR A 85 4.26 13.53 -13.24
C THR A 85 3.33 14.69 -12.86
N LYS A 86 3.79 15.94 -13.06
CA LYS A 86 2.98 17.14 -12.81
C LYS A 86 1.69 17.18 -13.62
N HIS A 87 1.67 16.55 -14.80
CA HIS A 87 0.56 16.67 -15.76
C HIS A 87 -0.76 16.06 -15.27
N ARG A 88 -0.70 15.05 -14.41
CA ARG A 88 -1.89 14.41 -13.82
C ARG A 88 -2.69 15.33 -12.91
N TRP A 89 -2.03 16.36 -12.35
CA TRP A 89 -2.59 17.26 -11.35
C TRP A 89 -3.19 18.54 -11.95
N TYR A 90 -3.04 18.78 -13.27
CA TYR A 90 -3.78 19.85 -13.94
C TYR A 90 -5.24 19.44 -14.14
N PRO A 91 -6.20 20.37 -13.97
CA PRO A 91 -7.61 20.08 -14.18
C PRO A 91 -7.86 19.65 -15.63
N ARG A 92 -8.78 18.72 -15.81
CA ARG A 92 -9.24 18.31 -17.16
C ARG A 92 -10.44 19.13 -17.57
N GLY A 93 -10.56 19.40 -18.86
CA GLY A 93 -11.70 20.10 -19.43
C GLY A 93 -13.02 19.35 -19.21
N GLN A 94 -14.12 20.11 -19.15
CA GLN A 94 -15.46 19.63 -18.80
C GLN A 94 -15.93 18.44 -19.64
N CYS A 95 -15.59 18.39 -20.94
CA CYS A 95 -15.93 17.25 -21.83
C CYS A 95 -15.33 15.90 -21.37
N HIS A 96 -14.22 15.92 -20.64
CA HIS A 96 -13.63 14.70 -20.05
C HIS A 96 -14.28 14.32 -18.72
N THR A 97 -14.76 15.32 -17.97
CA THR A 97 -15.39 15.13 -16.65
C THR A 97 -16.84 14.68 -16.76
N CYS A 98 -17.56 15.08 -17.82
CA CYS A 98 -18.96 14.70 -18.06
C CYS A 98 -19.16 13.25 -18.57
N LYS A 99 -18.15 12.39 -18.49
CA LYS A 99 -18.26 10.98 -18.88
C LYS A 99 -18.92 10.16 -17.75
N LYS A 100 -19.37 8.94 -18.08
CA LYS A 100 -20.18 8.05 -17.20
C LYS A 100 -19.76 8.10 -15.72
N LEU A 101 -20.61 8.70 -14.88
CA LEU A 101 -20.37 8.85 -13.44
C LEU A 101 -20.65 7.56 -12.64
N ASN A 102 -21.59 6.75 -13.13
CA ASN A 102 -22.02 5.51 -12.48
C ASN A 102 -21.67 4.32 -13.37
N PRO A 103 -20.40 3.89 -13.42
CA PRO A 103 -20.06 2.61 -14.04
C PRO A 103 -20.70 1.47 -13.24
N PRO A 104 -21.08 0.35 -13.89
CA PRO A 104 -21.52 -0.83 -13.17
C PRO A 104 -20.36 -1.33 -12.29
N LYS A 105 -20.64 -1.56 -11.00
CA LYS A 105 -19.67 -2.16 -10.08
C LYS A 105 -19.61 -3.66 -10.35
N ASP A 106 -18.43 -4.17 -10.72
CA ASP A 106 -18.17 -5.60 -10.77
C ASP A 106 -17.50 -6.04 -9.46
N ARG A 107 -18.27 -6.79 -8.65
CA ARG A 107 -17.98 -7.35 -7.30
C ARG A 107 -17.61 -6.34 -6.20
#